data_AF-A0A1B8R6R3-F1
#
_entry.id   AF-A0A1B8R6R3-F1
#
_cell.length_a   1.000
_cell.length_b   1.000
_cell.length_c   1.000
_cell.angle_alpha   90.00
_cell.angle_beta   90.00
_cell.angle_gamma   90.00
#
_symmetry.space_group_name_H-M   'P 1'
#
loop_
_entity.id
_entity.type
_entity.pdbx_description
1 polymer ?
#
loop_
_entity_poly.entity_id
_entity_poly.type
_entity_poly.pdbx_seq_one_letter_code
_entity_poly.pdbx_strand_id
1 'polypeptide(L)' 'MSDTDKPALTNAPQMYVHYCEEEGCEEWGGFGRSATKEEPPRWWCWEHFPHKSYEQETALRRKLEAAERDG' A
#
# COMPACT_ATOMS: atom_id res chain seq x y z
N MET A 1 -6.64 24.73 2.38
CA MET A 1 -6.33 24.58 0.94
C MET A 1 -7.68 24.49 0.24
N SER A 2 -8.07 25.47 -0.57
CA SER A 2 -9.37 25.48 -1.28
C SER A 2 -9.09 25.17 -2.74
N ASP A 3 -9.69 24.11 -3.28
CA ASP A 3 -9.57 23.73 -4.71
C ASP A 3 -10.37 24.66 -5.65
N THR A 4 -10.83 25.83 -5.18
CA THR A 4 -11.75 26.73 -5.91
C THR A 4 -11.11 27.37 -7.15
N ASP A 5 -9.79 27.58 -7.15
CA ASP A 5 -9.06 28.17 -8.28
C ASP A 5 -8.48 27.12 -9.24
N LYS A 6 -8.75 25.83 -9.01
CA LYS A 6 -8.17 24.76 -9.81
C LYS A 6 -8.92 24.66 -11.14
N PRO A 7 -8.25 24.85 -12.29
CA PRO A 7 -8.90 24.72 -13.59
C PRO A 7 -9.41 23.28 -13.78
N ALA A 8 -10.49 23.14 -14.55
CA ALA A 8 -11.01 21.83 -14.91
C ALA A 8 -9.92 21.00 -15.63
N LEU A 9 -9.80 19.73 -15.25
CA LEU A 9 -8.88 18.79 -15.88
C LEU A 9 -9.26 18.64 -17.36
N THR A 10 -8.35 19.00 -18.26
CA THR A 10 -8.55 18.88 -19.72
C THR A 10 -8.25 17.48 -20.25
N ASN A 11 -7.68 16.62 -19.42
CA ASN A 11 -7.33 15.23 -19.75
C ASN A 11 -7.76 14.32 -18.60
N ALA A 12 -8.03 13.06 -18.92
CA ALA A 12 -8.26 12.04 -17.90
C ALA A 12 -7.01 11.88 -17.01
N PRO A 13 -7.18 11.69 -15.69
CA PRO A 13 -6.07 11.40 -14.80
C PRO A 13 -5.43 10.07 -15.21
N GLN A 14 -4.09 10.01 -15.22
CA GLN A 14 -3.40 8.74 -15.38
C GLN A 14 -3.48 7.97 -14.08
N MET A 15 -4.10 6.79 -14.12
CA MET A 15 -4.15 5.89 -12.98
C MET A 15 -2.98 4.93 -13.05
N TYR A 16 -2.15 4.94 -12.01
CA TYR A 16 -1.09 3.94 -11.84
C TYR A 16 -1.64 2.82 -10.96
N VAL A 17 -1.66 1.60 -11.50
CA VAL A 17 -2.00 0.39 -10.76
C VAL A 17 -0.70 -0.20 -10.22
N HIS A 18 -0.64 -0.38 -8.90
CA HIS A 18 0.49 -0.99 -8.22
C HIS A 18 0.03 -2.28 -7.56
N TYR A 19 0.76 -3.37 -7.81
CA TYR A 19 0.59 -4.65 -7.12
C TYR A 19 1.59 -4.75 -5.98
N CYS A 20 1.32 -5.67 -5.05
CA CYS A 20 2.27 -6.03 -4.02
C CYS A 20 3.56 -6.57 -4.64
N GLU A 21 4.70 -6.11 -4.12
CA GLU A 21 6.03 -6.51 -4.60
C GLU A 21 6.48 -7.86 -4.04
N GLU A 22 5.74 -8.42 -3.07
CA GLU A 22 6.01 -9.76 -2.57
C GLU A 22 5.77 -10.79 -3.69
N GLU A 23 6.79 -11.64 -3.93
CA GLU A 23 6.75 -12.67 -4.94
C GLU A 23 5.56 -13.63 -4.71
N GLY A 24 4.68 -13.74 -5.71
CA GLY A 24 3.48 -14.57 -5.63
C GLY A 24 2.27 -13.93 -4.95
N CYS A 25 2.37 -12.67 -4.51
CA CYS A 25 1.22 -11.92 -4.02
C CYS A 25 0.54 -11.13 -5.15
N GLU A 26 -0.73 -11.45 -5.44
CA GLU A 26 -1.52 -10.78 -6.49
C GLU A 26 -2.40 -9.65 -5.94
N GLU A 27 -2.24 -9.31 -4.66
CA GLU A 27 -3.00 -8.23 -4.03
C GLU A 27 -2.54 -6.84 -4.47
N TRP A 28 -3.44 -5.87 -4.35
CA TRP A 28 -3.16 -4.48 -4.66
C TRP A 28 -2.17 -3.87 -3.66
N GLY A 29 -1.17 -3.17 -4.17
CA GLY A 29 -0.19 -2.43 -3.40
C GLY A 29 -0.76 -1.09 -2.94
N GLY A 30 -1.34 -1.04 -1.74
CA GLY A 30 -1.88 0.20 -1.16
C GLY A 30 -0.84 1.09 -0.49
N PHE A 31 0.34 0.53 -0.16
CA PHE A 31 1.37 1.21 0.62
C PHE A 31 2.66 1.36 -0.19
N GLY A 32 2.92 2.57 -0.65
CA GLY A 32 4.12 2.92 -1.41
C GLY A 32 5.21 3.53 -0.53
N ARG A 33 6.46 3.06 -0.65
CA ARG A 33 7.61 3.69 0.01
C ARG A 33 8.85 3.67 -0.87
N SER A 34 9.49 4.83 -1.00
CA SER A 34 10.83 4.98 -1.56
C SER A 34 11.86 5.11 -0.45
N ALA A 35 13.08 4.59 -0.66
CA ALA A 35 14.18 4.80 0.28
C ALA A 35 14.77 6.21 0.15
N THR A 36 14.80 6.75 -1.07
CA THR A 36 15.25 8.10 -1.38
C THR A 36 14.22 8.86 -2.22
N LYS A 37 14.42 10.17 -2.43
CA LYS A 37 13.53 10.98 -3.28
C LYS A 37 13.69 10.64 -4.78
N GLU A 38 14.83 10.07 -5.17
CA GLU A 38 15.18 9.79 -6.56
C GLU A 38 14.75 8.39 -7.00
N GLU A 39 14.52 7.48 -6.05
CA GLU A 39 14.08 6.13 -6.34
C GLU A 39 12.56 6.02 -6.49
N PRO A 40 12.07 5.27 -7.50
CA PRO A 40 10.64 4.99 -7.62
C PRO A 40 10.15 4.25 -6.37
N PRO A 41 8.92 4.55 -5.91
CA PRO A 41 8.36 3.87 -4.76
C PRO A 41 8.12 2.41 -5.07
N ARG A 42 8.46 1.59 -4.09
CA ARG A 42 8.11 0.18 -3.99
C ARG A 42 6.74 0.05 -3.30
N TRP A 43 5.99 -1.00 -3.63
CA TRP A 43 4.57 -1.09 -3.24
C TRP A 43 4.22 -2.43 -2.61
N TRP A 44 3.44 -2.41 -1.53
CA TRP A 44 3.03 -3.62 -0.81
C TRP A 44 1.55 -3.58 -0.44
N CYS A 45 0.93 -4.76 -0.34
CA CYS A 45 -0.32 -4.90 0.40
C CYS A 45 -0.05 -4.70 1.90
N TRP A 46 -1.12 -4.57 2.70
CA TRP A 46 -0.96 -4.37 4.14
C TRP A 46 -0.19 -5.53 4.81
N GLU A 47 -0.42 -6.76 4.36
CA GLU A 47 0.19 -7.96 4.97
C GLU A 47 1.71 -8.00 4.76
N HIS A 48 2.19 -7.60 3.58
CA HIS A 48 3.61 -7.62 3.23
C HIS A 48 4.38 -6.31 3.46
N PHE A 49 3.72 -5.23 3.90
CA PHE A 49 4.41 -3.94 4.10
C PHE A 49 5.58 -4.04 5.12
N PRO A 50 6.83 -3.73 4.76
CA PRO A 50 7.99 -4.03 5.63
C PRO A 50 8.23 -3.03 6.78
N HIS A 51 7.49 -1.93 6.85
CA HIS A 51 7.73 -0.84 7.81
C HIS A 51 6.56 -0.63 8.77
N LYS A 52 6.04 -1.73 9.30
CA LYS A 52 5.00 -1.71 10.34
C LYS A 52 5.59 -1.32 11.70
N SER A 53 4.80 -0.68 12.54
CA SER A 53 5.14 -0.54 13.96
C SER A 53 4.99 -1.89 14.68
N TYR A 54 5.62 -2.03 15.85
CA TYR A 54 5.48 -3.23 16.68
C TYR A 54 4.02 -3.58 16.99
N GLU A 55 3.18 -2.58 17.28
CA GLU A 55 1.76 -2.77 17.55
C GLU A 55 1.02 -3.27 16.31
N GLN A 56 1.36 -2.73 15.13
CA GLN A 56 0.77 -3.14 13.85
C GLN A 56 1.18 -4.56 13.46
N GLU A 57 2.45 -4.94 13.65
CA GLU A 57 2.93 -6.31 13.43
C GLU A 57 2.23 -7.30 14.38
N THR A 58 2.10 -6.92 15.66
CA THR A 58 1.39 -7.73 16.66
C THR A 58 -0.07 -7.93 16.28
N ALA A 59 -0.74 -6.87 15.81
CA ALA A 59 -2.12 -6.95 15.34
C ALA A 59 -2.27 -7.86 14.11
N LEU A 60 -1.33 -7.78 13.15
CA LEU A 60 -1.33 -8.65 11.97
C LEU A 60 -1.15 -10.11 12.37
N ARG A 61 -0.19 -10.41 13.26
CA ARG A 61 0.03 -11.78 13.75
C ARG A 61 -1.24 -12.37 14.37
N ARG A 62 -1.90 -11.62 15.25
CA ARG A 62 -3.16 -12.06 15.88
C ARG A 62 -4.27 -12.31 14.86
N LYS A 63 -4.35 -11.48 13.81
CA LYS A 63 -5.31 -11.66 12.72
C LYS A 63 -5.05 -12.97 11.98
N LEU A 64 -3.78 -13.27 11.65
CA LEU A 64 -3.39 -14.49 10.96
C LEU A 64 -3.66 -15.74 11.82
N GLU A 65 -3.25 -15.72 13.10
CA GLU A 65 -3.52 -16.81 14.05
C GLU A 65 -5.03 -17.06 14.22
N ALA A 66 -5.85 -16.02 14.21
CA ALA A 66 -7.31 -16.17 14.25
C ALA A 66 -7.86 -16.81 12.97
N ALA A 67 -7.35 -16.40 11.80
CA ALA A 67 -7.76 -16.98 10.52
C ALA A 67 -7.37 -18.46 10.39
N GLU A 68 -6.20 -18.86 10.92
CA GLU A 68 -5.77 -20.26 10.97
C GLU A 68 -6.67 -21.13 11.85
N ARG A 69 -7.24 -20.58 12.93
CA ARG A 69 -8.15 -21.32 13.82
C ARG A 69 -9.53 -21.50 13.22
N ASP A 70 -9.95 -20.58 12.35
CA ASP A 70 -11.28 -20.55 11.76
C ASP A 70 -11.37 -21.32 10.43
N GLY A 71 -10.24 -21.83 9.91
CA GLY A 71 -10.13 -22.66 8.69
C GLY A 71 -10.08 -24.16 8.97
#